data_AF-L7KRJ2-F1
#
_entry.id   AF-L7KRJ2-F1
#
_cell.length_a   1.000
_cell.length_b   1.000
_cell.length_c   1.000
_cell.angle_alpha   90.00
_cell.angle_beta   90.00
_cell.angle_gamma   90.00
#
_symmetry.space_group_name_H-M   'P 1'
#
loop_
_entity.id
_entity.type
_entity.pdbx_description
1 polymer ?
#
loop_
_entity_poly.entity_id
_entity_poly.type
_entity_poly.pdbx_seq_one_letter_code
_entity_poly.pdbx_strand_id
1 'polypeptide(L)'
;MSIYALGTAHTVEQLLESGRDYPSESVCLNPFCTKPVSYAVHHAGRRQLFCSPRCRLQYRDYRNHLTAERTQLVSHINSCEVPRRTKVILGRQLNQLDWSLVLFPPTDWVKQFD
;
A
#
# COMPACT_ATOMS: atom_id res chain seq x y z
N MET A 1 -10.53 14.43 10.27
CA MET A 1 -9.53 14.68 9.19
C MET A 1 -9.13 13.35 8.53
N SER A 2 -8.35 13.37 7.45
CA SER A 2 -7.98 12.17 6.69
C SER A 2 -6.82 11.40 7.35
N ILE A 3 -6.86 10.06 7.35
CA ILE A 3 -5.80 9.18 7.89
C ILE A 3 -4.41 9.42 7.27
N TYR A 4 -4.36 10.07 6.10
CA TYR A 4 -3.12 10.43 5.41
C TYR A 4 -2.40 11.62 6.08
N ALA A 5 -3.03 12.33 7.02
CA ALA A 5 -2.46 13.49 7.71
C ALA A 5 -1.30 13.14 8.67
N LEU A 6 -1.24 11.90 9.16
CA LEU A 6 -0.14 11.43 10.02
C LEU A 6 1.22 11.43 9.30
N GLY A 7 1.22 11.21 7.98
CA GLY A 7 2.45 11.25 7.18
C GLY A 7 2.95 12.67 6.86
N THR A 8 2.15 13.69 7.18
CA THR A 8 2.43 15.11 6.88
C THR A 8 2.52 15.99 8.12
N ALA A 9 2.45 15.41 9.32
CA ALA A 9 2.57 16.15 10.56
C ALA A 9 4.04 16.56 10.81
N HIS A 10 4.27 17.82 11.14
CA HIS A 10 5.61 18.40 11.34
C HIS A 10 5.92 18.74 12.80
N THR A 11 4.92 18.67 13.69
CA THR A 11 5.09 18.86 15.14
C THR A 11 4.49 17.72 15.95
N VAL A 12 4.92 17.59 17.21
CA VAL A 12 4.40 16.59 18.15
C VAL A 12 2.92 16.81 18.41
N GLU A 13 2.47 18.07 18.53
CA GLU A 13 1.05 18.38 18.70
C GLU A 13 0.22 17.97 17.47
N GLN A 14 0.72 18.20 16.26
CA GLN A 14 0.04 17.80 15.01
C GLN A 14 -0.06 16.27 14.88
N LEU A 15 0.96 15.53 15.33
CA LEU A 15 0.94 14.08 15.42
C LEU A 15 -0.10 13.58 16.42
N LEU A 16 -0.13 14.17 17.61
CA LEU A 16 -1.07 13.81 18.68
C LEU A 16 -2.52 14.13 18.28
N GLU A 17 -2.75 15.25 17.60
CA GLU A 17 -4.07 15.67 17.12
C GLU A 17 -4.55 14.79 15.96
N SER A 18 -3.69 14.48 15.00
CA SER A 18 -3.97 13.50 13.95
C SER A 18 -4.19 12.09 14.52
N GLY A 19 -3.54 11.77 15.64
CA GLY A 19 -3.70 10.51 16.37
C GLY A 19 -5.06 10.36 17.06
N ARG A 20 -5.72 11.46 17.46
CA ARG A 20 -7.07 11.43 18.06
C ARG A 20 -8.16 11.01 17.08
N ASP A 21 -7.98 11.38 15.81
CA ASP A 21 -8.85 11.01 14.70
C ASP A 21 -8.47 9.66 14.07
N TYR A 22 -7.42 9.00 14.58
CA TYR A 22 -6.99 7.72 14.04
C TYR A 22 -8.06 6.66 14.36
N PRO A 23 -8.60 5.97 13.36
CA PRO A 23 -9.70 5.06 13.58
C PRO A 23 -9.27 3.93 14.53
N SER A 24 -10.06 3.71 15.59
CA SER A 24 -9.88 2.59 16.52
C SER A 24 -10.09 1.24 15.84
N GLU A 25 -10.83 1.25 14.73
CA GLU A 25 -11.04 0.11 13.84
C GLU A 25 -10.00 0.15 12.70
N SER A 26 -9.28 -0.95 12.48
CA SER A 26 -8.40 -1.03 11.31
C SER A 26 -9.23 -1.00 10.04
N VAL A 27 -8.92 -0.07 9.15
CA VAL A 27 -9.52 -0.03 7.82
C VAL A 27 -8.95 -1.18 6.97
N CYS A 28 -9.78 -1.72 6.06
CA CYS A 28 -9.32 -2.73 5.12
C CYS A 28 -8.11 -2.21 4.33
N LEU A 29 -7.06 -3.03 4.20
CA LEU A 29 -5.85 -2.68 3.46
C LEU A 29 -6.08 -2.56 1.93
N ASN A 30 -7.22 -3.05 1.42
CA ASN A 30 -7.57 -2.90 0.00
C ASN A 30 -7.85 -1.41 -0.29
N PRO A 31 -7.06 -0.75 -1.17
CA PRO A 31 -7.22 0.69 -1.45
C PRO A 31 -8.58 1.05 -2.05
N PHE A 32 -9.32 0.07 -2.58
CA PHE A 32 -10.64 0.24 -3.15
C PHE A 32 -11.77 -0.03 -2.13
N CYS A 33 -11.44 -0.25 -0.86
CA CYS A 33 -12.37 -0.62 0.20
C CYS A 33 -12.28 0.36 1.37
N THR A 34 -13.42 0.91 1.78
CA THR A 34 -13.54 1.77 2.96
C THR A 34 -14.13 1.06 4.17
N LYS A 35 -14.43 -0.25 4.05
CA LYS A 35 -15.05 -1.01 5.14
C LYS A 35 -14.06 -1.20 6.29
N PRO A 36 -14.51 -1.07 7.54
CA PRO A 36 -13.70 -1.45 8.68
C PRO A 36 -13.47 -2.96 8.69
N VAL A 37 -12.34 -3.36 9.25
CA VAL A 37 -12.04 -4.75 9.58
C VAL A 37 -12.40 -4.94 11.05
N SER A 38 -13.44 -5.75 11.30
CA SER A 38 -13.79 -6.14 12.65
C SER A 38 -12.77 -7.16 13.16
N TYR A 39 -12.08 -6.81 14.23
CA TYR A 39 -11.26 -7.77 14.97
C TYR A 39 -12.19 -8.65 15.80
N ALA A 40 -12.53 -9.84 15.30
CA ALA A 40 -13.15 -10.82 16.18
C ALA A 40 -12.17 -11.16 17.31
N VAL A 41 -12.61 -10.91 18.56
CA VAL A 41 -11.84 -11.07 19.81
C VAL A 41 -11.26 -12.49 19.99
N HIS A 42 -11.71 -13.45 19.17
CA HIS A 42 -11.42 -14.87 19.31
C HIS A 42 -10.25 -15.40 18.47
N HIS A 43 -9.49 -14.57 17.76
CA HIS A 43 -8.35 -15.03 16.96
C HIS A 43 -7.02 -14.78 17.67
N ALA A 44 -6.15 -15.79 17.64
CA ALA A 44 -4.89 -15.91 18.37
C ALA A 44 -3.87 -14.80 18.07
N GLY A 45 -4.14 -13.57 18.51
CA GLY A 45 -3.24 -12.42 18.52
C GLY A 45 -2.89 -11.81 17.15
N ARG A 46 -3.40 -12.34 16.03
CA ARG A 46 -3.07 -11.85 14.68
C ARG A 46 -4.16 -10.94 14.11
N ARG A 47 -3.75 -9.73 13.73
CA ARG A 47 -4.62 -8.71 13.14
C ARG A 47 -5.11 -9.14 11.76
N GLN A 48 -6.41 -9.11 11.54
CA GLN A 48 -7.00 -9.26 10.21
C GLN A 48 -6.76 -7.97 9.42
N LEU A 49 -6.28 -8.08 8.18
CA LEU A 49 -5.95 -6.92 7.34
C LEU A 49 -7.03 -6.61 6.30
N PHE A 50 -7.91 -7.58 6.01
CA PHE A 50 -8.93 -7.45 4.98
C PHE A 50 -10.30 -7.82 5.54
N CYS A 51 -11.32 -7.04 5.19
CA CYS A 51 -12.70 -7.30 5.60
C CYS A 51 -13.33 -8.51 4.89
N SER A 52 -12.70 -9.04 3.84
CA SER A 52 -13.16 -10.22 3.10
C SER A 52 -12.05 -10.85 2.26
N PRO A 53 -12.17 -12.15 1.90
CA PRO A 53 -11.26 -12.80 0.95
C PRO A 53 -11.20 -12.09 -0.41
N ARG A 54 -12.31 -11.53 -0.88
CA ARG A 54 -12.35 -10.74 -2.13
C ARG A 54 -11.46 -9.50 -2.06
N CYS A 55 -11.45 -8.78 -0.94
CA CYS A 55 -10.58 -7.61 -0.78
C CYS A 55 -9.10 -7.98 -0.76
N ARG A 56 -8.76 -9.14 -0.17
CA ARG A 56 -7.41 -9.70 -0.21
C ARG A 56 -6.98 -10.02 -1.64
N LEU A 57 -7.85 -10.65 -2.44
CA LEU A 57 -7.59 -10.95 -3.85
C LEU A 57 -7.35 -9.68 -4.65
N GLN A 58 -8.25 -8.69 -4.55
CA GLN A 58 -8.11 -7.41 -5.26
C GLN A 58 -6.82 -6.68 -4.90
N TYR A 59 -6.45 -6.67 -3.61
CA TYR A 59 -5.18 -6.11 -3.16
C TYR A 59 -3.99 -6.84 -3.78
N ARG A 60 -3.99 -8.18 -3.75
CA ARG A 60 -2.93 -9.00 -4.32
C ARG A 60 -2.79 -8.75 -5.82
N ASP A 61 -3.90 -8.73 -6.54
CA ASP A 61 -3.92 -8.54 -7.99
C ASP A 61 -3.42 -7.14 -8.36
N TYR A 62 -3.84 -6.10 -7.62
CA TYR A 62 -3.34 -4.75 -7.79
C TYR A 62 -1.83 -4.64 -7.52
N ARG A 63 -1.34 -5.25 -6.44
CA ARG A 63 0.09 -5.29 -6.13
C ARG A 63 0.89 -6.06 -7.19
N ASN A 64 0.37 -7.17 -7.68
CA ASN A 64 0.99 -7.95 -8.76
C ASN A 64 1.09 -7.12 -10.03
N HIS A 65 0.06 -6.35 -10.36
CA HIS A 65 0.07 -5.43 -11.49
C HIS A 65 1.17 -4.37 -11.34
N LEU A 66 1.26 -3.68 -10.19
CA LEU A 66 2.34 -2.73 -9.92
C LEU A 66 3.75 -3.36 -10.03
N THR A 67 3.89 -4.60 -9.57
CA THR A 67 5.15 -5.34 -9.64
C THR A 67 5.52 -5.70 -11.08
N ALA A 68 4.53 -6.08 -11.89
CA ALA A 68 4.71 -6.39 -13.31
C ALA A 68 5.09 -5.12 -14.10
N GLU A 69 4.39 -4.01 -13.88
CA GLU A 69 4.70 -2.72 -14.50
C GLU A 69 6.12 -2.27 -14.16
N ARG A 70 6.51 -2.36 -12.88
CA ARG A 70 7.87 -2.05 -12.44
C ARG A 70 8.90 -2.90 -13.19
N THR A 71 8.67 -4.21 -13.26
CA THR A 71 9.57 -5.14 -13.95
C THR A 71 9.71 -4.81 -15.44
N GLN A 72 8.60 -4.51 -16.11
CA GLN A 72 8.59 -4.10 -17.52
C GLN A 72 9.34 -2.79 -17.72
N LEU A 73 9.13 -1.80 -16.85
CA LEU A 73 9.77 -0.49 -16.93
C LEU A 73 11.29 -0.59 -16.72
N VAL A 74 11.72 -1.38 -15.73
CA VAL A 74 13.15 -1.67 -15.50
C VAL A 74 13.76 -2.39 -16.70
N SER A 75 13.06 -3.40 -17.24
CA SER A 75 13.52 -4.09 -18.44
C SER A 75 13.68 -3.13 -19.62
N HIS A 76 12.71 -2.24 -19.85
CA HIS A 76 12.74 -1.28 -20.95
C HIS A 76 13.88 -0.26 -20.81
N ILE A 77 14.15 0.23 -19.60
CA ILE A 77 15.29 1.12 -19.32
C ILE A 77 16.62 0.43 -19.62
N ASN A 78 16.72 -0.87 -19.32
CA ASN A 78 17.95 -1.65 -19.48
C ASN A 78 18.15 -2.18 -20.92
N SER A 79 17.08 -2.49 -21.65
CA SER A 79 17.15 -3.11 -22.97
C SER A 79 17.31 -2.09 -24.10
N CYS A 80 16.90 -0.84 -23.90
CA CYS A 80 16.90 0.17 -24.95
C CYS A 80 17.99 1.23 -24.71
N GLU A 81 18.63 1.71 -25.77
CA GLU A 81 19.38 2.96 -25.74
C GLU A 81 18.41 4.14 -25.66
N VAL A 82 17.84 4.32 -24.47
CA VAL A 82 16.84 5.36 -24.24
C VAL A 82 17.55 6.72 -24.17
N PRO A 83 17.09 7.74 -24.91
CA PRO A 83 17.62 9.09 -24.82
C PRO A 83 17.60 9.63 -23.39
N ARG A 84 18.59 10.44 -23.02
CA ARG A 84 18.77 10.93 -21.63
C ARG A 84 17.50 11.58 -21.04
N ARG A 85 16.77 12.37 -21.83
CA ARG A 85 15.51 13.01 -21.39
C ARG A 85 14.42 11.97 -21.08
N THR A 86 14.29 10.96 -21.91
CA THR A 86 13.32 9.87 -21.71
C THR A 86 13.70 9.02 -20.51
N LYS A 87 14.99 8.76 -20.26
CA LYS A 87 15.46 8.08 -19.03
C LYS A 87 15.03 8.80 -17.75
N VAL A 88 15.05 10.14 -17.75
CA VAL A 88 14.59 10.93 -16.58
C VAL A 88 13.10 10.73 -16.33
N ILE A 89 12.28 10.73 -17.39
CA ILE A 89 10.83 10.51 -17.27
C ILE A 89 10.52 9.10 -16.76
N LEU A 90 11.15 8.08 -17.36
CA LEU A 90 10.99 6.69 -16.94
C LEU A 90 11.48 6.47 -15.50
N GLY A 91 12.58 7.13 -15.10
CA GLY A 91 13.07 7.10 -13.72
C GLY A 91 12.07 7.69 -12.72
N ARG A 92 11.36 8.76 -13.10
CA ARG A 92 10.28 9.33 -12.26
C ARG A 92 9.11 8.36 -12.11
N GLN A 93 8.71 7.70 -13.19
CA GLN A 93 7.65 6.67 -13.16
C GLN A 93 8.07 5.47 -12.31
N LEU A 94 9.32 5.03 -12.41
CA LEU A 94 9.85 3.95 -11.59
C LEU A 94 9.82 4.30 -10.10
N ASN A 95 10.25 5.51 -9.75
CA ASN A 95 10.16 5.99 -8.36
C ASN A 95 8.71 6.03 -7.85
N GLN A 96 7.75 6.41 -8.69
CA GLN A 96 6.33 6.41 -8.31
C GLN A 96 5.80 4.99 -8.05
N LEU A 97 6.20 4.02 -8.88
CA LEU A 97 5.86 2.60 -8.68
C LEU A 97 6.54 2.03 -7.43
N ASP A 98 7.80 2.37 -7.18
CA ASP A 98 8.53 1.99 -5.97
C ASP A 98 7.83 2.51 -4.72
N TRP A 99 7.46 3.80 -4.69
CA TRP A 99 6.69 4.38 -3.59
C TRP A 99 5.32 3.72 -3.40
N SER A 100 4.64 3.39 -4.50
CA SER A 100 3.37 2.67 -4.44
C SER A 100 3.56 1.28 -3.79
N LEU A 101 4.59 0.53 -4.18
CA LEU A 101 4.87 -0.78 -3.60
C LEU A 101 5.27 -0.73 -2.12
N VAL A 102 5.86 0.36 -1.65
CA VAL A 102 6.10 0.59 -0.21
C VAL A 102 4.79 0.76 0.55
N LEU A 103 3.83 1.49 -0.03
CA LEU A 103 2.49 1.66 0.56
C LEU A 103 1.66 0.35 0.49
N PHE A 104 1.98 -0.54 -0.44
CA PHE A 104 1.33 -1.83 -0.65
C PHE A 104 2.29 -3.01 -0.40
N PRO A 105 2.68 -3.26 0.88
CA PRO A 105 3.63 -4.31 1.21
C PRO A 105 3.10 -5.71 0.87
N PRO A 106 3.98 -6.69 0.60
CA PRO A 106 3.54 -8.08 0.46
C PRO A 106 2.86 -8.53 1.76
N THR A 107 1.89 -9.45 1.67
CA THR A 107 1.10 -9.95 2.82
C THR A 107 1.34 -11.42 3.11
N ASP A 108 2.42 -11.97 2.55
CA ASP A 108 2.91 -13.34 2.71
C ASP A 108 3.30 -13.68 4.16
N TRP A 109 3.66 -12.68 4.96
CA TRP A 109 3.92 -12.83 6.40
C TRP A 109 2.64 -12.98 7.25
N VAL A 110 1.44 -12.85 6.67
CA VAL A 110 0.16 -12.98 7.37
C VAL A 110 -0.55 -14.26 6.96
N LYS A 111 -0.55 -15.27 7.84
CA LYS A 111 -1.47 -16.42 7.73
C LYS A 111 -2.90 -15.90 7.92
N GLN A 112 -3.66 -15.80 6.84
CA GLN A 112 -5.10 -15.59 6.87
C GLN A 112 -5.76 -16.87 6.35
N PHE A 113 -6.60 -17.46 7.18
CA PHE A 113 -7.32 -18.70 6.88
C PHE A 113 -8.44 -18.43 5.88
N ASP A 114 -8.68 -19.39 4.99
CA ASP A 114 -9.76 -19.39 3.99
C ASP A 114 -11.10 -19.76 4.60
#